data_AF-A0A846EP82-F1
#
_entry.id   AF-A0A846EP82-F1
#
_cell.length_a   1.000
_cell.length_b   1.000
_cell.length_c   1.000
_cell.angle_alpha   90.00
_cell.angle_beta   90.00
_cell.angle_gamma   90.00
#
_symmetry.space_group_name_H-M   'P 1'
#
loop_
_entity.id
_entity.type
_entity.pdbx_description
1 polymer ?
#
loop_
_entity_poly.entity_id
_entity_poly.type
_entity_poly.pdbx_seq_one_letter_code
_entity_poly.pdbx_strand_id
1 'polypeptide(L)' 'MSYKLAIVNRTEKGFKVLPRRWVVERTFAWLGRNRRLSKDYEEYSRNSEAFIHISMISLMLKRLAIATNTS' A
#
# COMPACT_ATOMS: atom_id res chain seq x y z
N MET A 1 -16.32 20.08 -14.12
CA MET A 1 -16.41 19.21 -12.93
C MET A 1 -16.07 20.03 -11.70
N SER A 2 -17.00 20.19 -10.76
CA SER A 2 -16.80 20.97 -9.54
C SER A 2 -16.40 20.00 -8.41
N TYR A 3 -15.24 20.23 -7.77
CA TYR A 3 -14.78 19.45 -6.63
C TYR A 3 -15.16 20.16 -5.33
N LYS A 4 -15.73 19.43 -4.36
CA LYS A 4 -15.97 19.93 -3.01
C LYS A 4 -14.75 19.69 -2.14
N LEU A 5 -14.13 20.78 -1.68
CA LEU A 5 -13.05 20.72 -0.70
C LEU A 5 -13.65 20.90 0.71
N ALA A 6 -13.39 19.93 1.59
CA ALA A 6 -13.75 20.03 3.00
C ALA A 6 -12.48 20.06 3.85
N ILE A 7 -12.31 21.12 4.65
CA ILE A 7 -11.19 21.25 5.59
C ILE A 7 -11.66 20.71 6.94
N VAL A 8 -11.16 19.53 7.32
CA VAL A 8 -11.47 18.90 8.62
C VAL A 8 -10.34 19.21 9.59
N ASN A 9 -10.70 19.76 10.76
CA ASN A 9 -9.74 20.04 11.82
C ASN A 9 -9.41 18.75 12.59
N ARG A 10 -8.12 18.44 12.80
CA ARG A 10 -7.72 17.26 13.58
C ARG A 10 -7.99 17.53 15.06
N THR A 11 -8.93 16.80 15.63
CA THR A 11 -9.43 17.00 17.00
C THR A 11 -8.43 16.58 18.08
N GLU A 12 -7.51 15.67 17.76
CA GLU A 12 -6.56 15.08 18.70
C GLU A 12 -5.13 15.55 18.41
N LYS A 13 -4.43 16.07 19.43
CA LYS A 13 -3.01 16.45 19.35
C LYS A 13 -2.14 15.23 19.65
N GLY A 14 -1.34 14.78 18.67
CA GLY A 14 -0.33 13.73 18.86
C GLY A 14 -0.62 12.41 18.14
N PHE A 15 0.24 11.43 18.37
CA PHE A 15 0.15 10.11 17.73
C PHE A 15 -0.75 9.18 18.55
N LYS A 16 -1.90 8.81 17.99
CA LYS A 16 -2.77 7.78 18.58
C LYS A 16 -2.35 6.39 18.10
N VAL A 17 -2.02 5.51 19.03
CA VAL A 17 -1.79 4.09 18.73
C VAL A 17 -3.16 3.46 18.40
N LEU A 18 -3.36 3.12 17.14
CA LEU A 18 -4.57 2.44 16.70
C LEU A 18 -4.33 0.94 16.67
N PRO A 19 -5.26 0.11 17.18
CA PRO A 19 -5.14 -1.33 17.08
C PRO A 19 -5.06 -1.72 15.60
N ARG A 20 -4.09 -2.59 15.26
CA ARG A 20 -3.81 -3.10 13.90
C ARG A 20 -3.30 -2.08 12.87
N ARG A 21 -2.98 -0.83 13.24
CA ARG A 21 -2.38 0.14 12.30
C ARG A 21 -1.12 -0.40 11.61
N TRP A 22 -0.31 -1.15 12.34
CA TRP A 22 0.89 -1.79 11.78
C TRP A 22 0.59 -2.70 10.58
N VAL A 23 -0.61 -3.31 10.50
CA VAL A 23 -0.97 -4.20 9.38
C VAL A 23 -1.03 -3.41 8.08
N VAL A 24 -1.68 -2.25 8.13
CA VAL A 24 -1.83 -1.35 6.98
C VAL A 24 -0.48 -0.73 6.61
N GLU A 25 0.25 -0.22 7.59
CA GLU A 25 1.59 0.36 7.38
C GLU A 25 2.57 -0.67 6.79
N ARG A 26 2.50 -1.93 7.23
CA ARG A 26 3.32 -3.02 6.69
C ARG A 26 2.98 -3.33 5.22
N THR A 27 1.71 -3.30 4.87
CA THR A 27 1.28 -3.45 3.46
C THR A 27 1.88 -2.35 2.60
N PHE A 28 1.84 -1.09 3.04
CA PHE A 28 2.49 0.01 2.34
C PHE A 28 4.01 -0.15 2.28
N ALA A 29 4.66 -0.65 3.33
CA ALA A 29 6.09 -0.94 3.31
C ALA A 29 6.45 -2.01 2.26
N TRP A 30 5.60 -3.02 2.03
CA TRP A 30 5.81 -3.99 0.95
C TRP A 30 5.60 -3.38 -0.43
N LEU A 31 4.57 -2.55 -0.61
CA LEU A 31 4.32 -1.82 -1.85
C LEU A 31 5.50 -0.90 -2.20
N GLY A 32 6.08 -0.22 -1.20
CA GLY A 32 7.24 0.65 -1.37
C GLY A 32 8.51 -0.06 -1.86
N ARG A 33 8.60 -1.39 -1.78
CA ARG A 33 9.70 -2.16 -2.40
C ARG A 33 9.56 -2.26 -3.92
N ASN A 34 8.38 -1.98 -4.47
CA ASN A 34 8.16 -1.92 -5.91
C ASN A 34 8.41 -0.49 -6.40
N ARG A 35 9.54 -0.28 -7.09
CA ARG A 35 9.95 1.03 -7.62
C ARG A 35 8.87 1.71 -8.48
N ARG A 36 8.05 0.94 -9.20
CA ARG A 36 6.96 1.49 -10.03
C ARG A 36 5.86 2.16 -9.21
N LEU A 37 5.66 1.75 -7.96
CA LEU A 37 4.67 2.34 -7.05
C LEU A 37 5.24 3.49 -6.20
N SER A 38 6.50 3.91 -6.43
CA SER A 38 7.12 5.00 -5.66
C SER A 38 6.52 6.36 -5.96
N LYS A 39 5.92 6.54 -7.14
CA LYS A 39 5.17 7.73 -7.54
C LYS A 39 4.00 7.28 -8.41
N ASP A 40 2.97 8.11 -8.49
CA ASP A 40 1.89 7.94 -9.46
C ASP A 40 2.42 8.30 -10.85
N TYR A 41 3.08 7.32 -11.48
CA TYR A 41 3.59 7.43 -12.85
C TYR A 41 2.52 7.18 -13.91
N GLU A 42 1.43 6.52 -13.52
CA GLU A 42 0.40 6.07 -14.44
C GLU A 42 -0.64 7.17 -14.68
N GLU A 43 -1.03 7.35 -15.94
CA GLU A 43 -2.07 8.31 -16.33
C GLU A 43 -3.45 7.90 -15.81
N TYR A 44 -3.70 6.60 -15.73
CA TYR A 44 -5.00 6.04 -15.33
C TYR A 44 -4.89 5.26 -14.03
N SER A 45 -5.85 5.46 -13.13
CA SER A 45 -5.92 4.76 -11.83
C SER A 45 -5.99 3.24 -11.99
N ARG A 46 -6.59 2.73 -13.07
CA ARG A 46 -6.65 1.30 -13.40
C ARG A 46 -5.25 0.68 -13.57
N ASN A 47 -4.31 1.42 -14.13
CA ASN A 47 -2.95 0.93 -14.31
C ASN A 47 -2.23 0.86 -12.95
N SER A 48 -2.37 1.90 -12.11
CA SER A 48 -1.84 1.90 -10.75
C SER A 48 -2.39 0.73 -9.93
N GLU A 49 -3.70 0.46 -10.04
CA GLU A 49 -4.35 -0.69 -9.41
C GLU A 49 -3.75 -2.02 -9.89
N ALA A 50 -3.55 -2.19 -11.20
CA ALA A 50 -2.90 -3.39 -11.75
C ALA A 50 -1.48 -3.61 -11.16
N PHE A 51 -0.69 -2.54 -11.00
CA PHE A 51 0.64 -2.64 -10.38
C PHE A 51 0.59 -3.01 -8.90
N ILE A 52 -0.44 -2.55 -8.16
CA ILE A 52 -0.67 -3.00 -6.79
C ILE A 52 -0.90 -4.51 -6.76
N HIS A 53 -1.78 -5.05 -7.62
CA HIS A 53 -2.00 -6.49 -7.70
C HIS A 53 -0.74 -7.28 -8.04
N ILE A 54 0.01 -6.85 -9.06
CA ILE A 54 1.27 -7.49 -9.48
C ILE A 54 2.29 -7.53 -8.33
N SER A 55 2.39 -6.44 -7.57
CA SER A 55 3.31 -6.36 -6.42
C SER A 55 2.96 -7.36 -5.33
N MET A 56 1.67 -7.55 -5.04
CA MET A 56 1.19 -8.50 -4.04
C MET A 56 1.35 -9.94 -4.50
N ILE A 57 1.07 -10.23 -5.77
CA ILE A 57 1.32 -11.56 -6.36
C ILE A 57 2.80 -11.92 -6.21
N SER A 58 3.70 -10.99 -6.56
CA SER A 58 5.15 -11.19 -6.44
C SER A 58 5.59 -11.44 -5.00
N LEU A 59 5.00 -10.73 -4.03
CA LEU A 59 5.26 -10.96 -2.61
C LEU A 59 4.79 -12.35 -2.16
N MET A 60 3.58 -12.76 -2.56
CA MET A 60 3.04 -14.07 -2.19
C MET A 60 3.84 -15.21 -2.83
N LEU A 61 4.26 -15.08 -4.08
CA LEU A 61 5.13 -16.05 -4.75
C LEU A 61 6.46 -16.24 -4.01
N LYS A 62 7.09 -15.15 -3.56
CA LYS A 62 8.32 -15.23 -2.76
C LYS A 62 8.10 -15.97 -1.44
N ARG A 63 6.96 -15.73 -0.77
CA ARG A 63 6.62 -16.42 0.48
C ARG A 63 6.37 -17.91 0.26
N LEU A 64 5.66 -18.25 -0.81
CA LEU A 64 5.41 -19.64 -1.19
C LEU A 64 6.73 -20.36 -1.49
N ALA A 65 7.61 -19.75 -2.30
CA ALA A 65 8.91 -20.32 -2.63
C ALA A 65 9.79 -20.54 -1.38
N ILE A 66 9.76 -19.62 -0.41
CA ILE A 66 10.47 -19.80 0.86
C ILE A 66 9.87 -20.97 1.64
N ALA A 67 8.54 -21.03 1.76
CA ALA A 67 7.86 -22.11 2.49
C ALA A 67 8.16 -23.49 1.90
N THR A 68 8.19 -23.60 0.56
CA THR A 68 8.51 -24.86 -0.13
C THR A 68 9.96 -25.27 0.05
N ASN A 69 10.91 -24.32 0.12
CA ASN A 69 12.34 -24.62 0.27
C ASN A 69 12.74 -24.99 1.71
N THR A 70 11.85 -24.76 2.69
CA THR A 70 12.12 -25.04 4.11
C THR A 70 11.52 -26.38 4.56
N SER A 71 10.75 -27.05 3.69
CA SER A 71 10.17 -28.38 3.91
C SER A 71 11.03 -29.44 3.24
#